data_AF-A0A447TI63-F1
#
_entry.id   AF-A0A447TI63-F1
#
_cell.length_a   1.000
_cell.length_b   1.000
_cell.length_c   1.000
_cell.angle_alpha   90.00
_cell.angle_beta   90.00
_cell.angle_gamma   90.00
#
_symmetry.space_group_name_H-M   'P 1'
#
loop_
_entity.id
_entity.type
_entity.pdbx_description
1 polymer ?
#
loop_
_entity_poly.entity_id
_entity_poly.type
_entity_poly.pdbx_seq_one_letter_code
_entity_poly.pdbx_strand_id
1 'polypeptide(L)'
;MLGVAFHEAATEADLAKLIELFTGKPADIAALDAAAQDAIPAALKRESAILTHPVFNTHHSEHEMLRYMKKLENRDLAMNHSMISLAAAP
;
A
#
# COMPACT_ATOMS: atom_id res chain seq x y z
N MET A 1 4.45 14.30 25.20
CA MET A 1 3.47 13.27 24.78
C MET A 1 4.11 12.50 23.64
N LEU A 2 4.10 11.17 23.70
CA LEU A 2 4.68 10.34 22.64
C LEU A 2 3.54 9.79 21.77
N GLY A 3 3.69 9.90 20.44
CA GLY A 3 2.81 9.28 19.47
C GLY A 3 3.57 8.22 18.68
N VAL A 4 2.92 7.09 18.40
CA VAL A 4 3.45 6.01 17.57
C VAL A 4 2.48 5.79 16.41
N ALA A 5 2.99 5.73 15.19
CA ALA A 5 2.21 5.45 13.99
C ALA A 5 2.97 4.43 13.14
N PHE A 6 2.28 3.38 12.71
CA PHE A 6 2.83 2.35 11.83
C PHE A 6 2.41 2.59 10.38
N HIS A 7 3.17 2.01 9.46
CA HIS A 7 2.92 2.06 8.01
C HIS A 7 3.12 0.67 7.40
N GLU A 8 2.87 0.52 6.10
CA GLU A 8 2.90 -0.76 5.39
C GLU A 8 4.22 -1.55 5.54
N ALA A 9 5.37 -0.89 5.52
CA ALA A 9 6.66 -1.56 5.69
C ALA A 9 7.00 -1.95 7.14
N ALA A 10 6.14 -1.66 8.12
CA ALA A 10 6.36 -2.05 9.50
C ALA A 10 6.17 -3.56 9.68
N THR A 11 7.05 -4.17 10.46
CA THR A 11 7.06 -5.62 10.69
C THR A 11 6.79 -5.96 12.15
N GLU A 12 6.48 -7.22 12.42
CA GLU A 12 6.35 -7.75 13.79
C GLU A 12 7.63 -7.52 14.62
N ALA A 13 8.80 -7.55 13.98
CA ALA A 13 10.07 -7.28 14.64
C ALA A 13 10.19 -5.82 15.11
N ASP A 14 9.61 -4.86 14.38
CA ASP A 14 9.60 -3.46 14.78
C ASP A 14 8.68 -3.24 15.98
N LEU A 15 7.52 -3.91 16.00
CA LEU A 15 6.62 -3.90 17.15
C LEU A 15 7.27 -4.54 18.38
N ALA A 16 7.94 -5.68 18.23
CA ALA A 16 8.64 -6.35 19.33
C ALA A 16 9.72 -5.47 19.94
N LYS A 17 10.55 -4.82 19.12
CA LYS A 17 11.57 -3.85 19.57
C LYS A 17 10.95 -2.67 20.30
N LEU A 18 9.83 -2.15 19.79
CA LEU A 18 9.12 -1.04 20.44
C LEU A 18 8.63 -1.46 21.83
N ILE A 19 8.00 -2.63 21.96
CA ILE A 19 7.51 -3.14 23.26
C ILE A 19 8.68 -3.35 24.22
N GLU A 20 9.78 -3.95 23.77
CA GLU A 20 10.97 -4.14 24.60
C GLU A 20 11.56 -2.80 25.07
N LEU A 21 11.60 -1.79 24.20
CA LEU A 21 12.09 -0.46 24.53
C LEU A 21 11.23 0.23 25.61
N PHE A 22 9.92 0.01 25.61
CA PHE A 22 9.01 0.60 26.62
C PHE A 22 8.88 -0.22 27.90
N THR A 23 9.01 -1.54 27.83
CA THR A 23 8.71 -2.44 28.97
C THR A 23 9.95 -3.10 29.57
N GLY A 24 11.08 -3.07 28.87
CA GLY A 24 12.31 -3.78 29.22
C GLY A 24 12.20 -5.31 29.14
N LYS A 25 11.15 -5.84 28.48
CA LYS A 25 10.89 -7.27 28.37
C LYS A 25 10.56 -7.65 26.92
N PRO A 26 11.00 -8.81 26.45
CA PRO A 26 10.57 -9.32 25.16
C PRO A 26 9.08 -9.63 25.18
N ALA A 27 8.41 -9.41 24.05
CA ALA A 27 7.00 -9.71 23.85
C ALA A 27 6.82 -10.87 22.88
N ASP A 28 5.85 -11.73 23.18
CA ASP A 28 5.37 -12.75 22.25
C ASP A 28 4.30 -12.13 21.36
N ILE A 29 4.70 -11.72 20.15
CA ILE A 29 3.81 -11.03 19.19
C ILE A 29 2.70 -11.96 18.70
N ALA A 30 2.98 -13.25 18.51
CA ALA A 30 1.99 -14.21 18.03
C ALA A 30 0.87 -14.42 19.07
N ALA A 31 1.22 -14.49 20.35
CA ALA A 31 0.23 -14.57 21.43
C ALA A 31 -0.61 -13.29 21.54
N LEU A 32 0.00 -12.12 21.33
CA LEU A 32 -0.71 -10.84 21.33
C LEU A 32 -1.68 -10.72 20.15
N ASP A 33 -1.26 -11.15 18.95
CA ASP A 33 -2.10 -11.14 17.76
C ASP A 33 -3.32 -12.07 17.91
N ALA A 34 -3.11 -13.27 18.44
CA ALA A 34 -4.20 -14.22 18.71
C ALA A 34 -5.22 -13.71 19.73
N ALA A 35 -4.80 -12.84 20.66
CA ALA A 35 -5.66 -12.22 21.66
C ALA A 35 -6.22 -10.86 21.21
N ALA A 36 -5.74 -10.30 20.10
CA ALA A 36 -6.13 -8.99 19.62
C ALA A 36 -7.60 -8.98 19.17
N GLN A 37 -8.32 -7.94 19.58
CA GLN A 37 -9.66 -7.67 19.08
C GLN A 37 -9.60 -6.76 17.86
N ASP A 38 -10.68 -6.78 17.07
CA ASP A 38 -10.81 -5.96 15.88
C ASP A 38 -10.73 -4.46 16.25
N ALA A 39 -9.73 -3.77 15.70
CA ALA A 39 -9.39 -2.40 16.11
C ALA A 39 -10.41 -1.34 15.64
N ILE A 40 -11.23 -1.68 14.65
CA ILE A 40 -12.20 -0.76 14.04
C ILE A 40 -13.60 -1.05 14.63
N PRO A 41 -14.23 -0.09 15.33
CA PRO A 41 -15.58 -0.24 15.85
C PRO A 41 -16.59 -0.57 14.73
N ALA A 42 -17.57 -1.42 15.02
CA ALA A 42 -18.55 -1.88 14.02
C ALA A 42 -19.25 -0.73 13.28
N ALA A 43 -19.62 0.34 13.98
CA ALA A 43 -20.26 1.52 13.38
C ALA A 43 -19.37 2.31 12.40
N LEU A 44 -18.05 2.08 12.41
CA LEU A 44 -17.07 2.72 11.53
C LEU A 44 -16.54 1.76 10.45
N LYS A 45 -16.95 0.50 10.46
CA LYS A 45 -16.53 -0.47 9.44
C LYS A 45 -17.20 -0.13 8.11
N ARG A 46 -16.40 -0.05 7.06
CA ARG A 46 -16.93 0.16 5.71
C ARG A 46 -17.56 -1.13 5.19
N GLU A 47 -18.83 -1.06 4.81
CA GLU A 47 -19.58 -2.19 4.25
C GLU A 47 -19.66 -2.18 2.71
N SER A 48 -19.45 -1.02 2.09
CA SER A 48 -19.52 -0.87 0.64
C SER A 48 -18.32 -1.51 -0.08
N ALA A 49 -18.59 -2.18 -1.21
CA ALA A 49 -17.56 -2.70 -2.10
C ALA A 49 -16.73 -1.56 -2.74
N ILE A 50 -15.44 -1.82 -2.99
CA ILE A 50 -14.52 -0.89 -3.65
C ILE A 50 -13.76 -1.57 -4.78
N LEU A 51 -13.17 -0.77 -5.67
CA LEU A 51 -12.33 -1.26 -6.76
C LEU A 51 -13.04 -2.33 -7.62
N THR A 52 -14.36 -2.19 -7.78
CA THR A 52 -15.23 -3.17 -8.47
C THR A 52 -15.05 -3.15 -9.99
N HIS A 53 -14.49 -2.08 -10.55
CA HIS A 53 -14.23 -2.00 -11.98
C HIS A 53 -13.20 -3.07 -12.40
N PRO A 54 -13.41 -3.79 -13.52
CA PRO A 54 -12.55 -4.89 -13.93
C PRO A 54 -11.06 -4.56 -13.99
N VAL A 55 -10.71 -3.31 -14.33
CA VAL A 55 -9.31 -2.86 -14.42
C VAL A 55 -8.48 -3.11 -13.16
N PHE A 56 -9.10 -3.09 -11.98
CA PHE A 56 -8.43 -3.34 -10.70
C PHE A 56 -8.28 -4.83 -10.38
N ASN A 57 -8.90 -5.71 -11.18
CA ASN A 57 -8.99 -7.15 -10.94
C ASN A 57 -8.39 -8.00 -12.08
N THR A 58 -7.92 -7.37 -13.17
CA THR A 58 -7.39 -8.07 -14.35
C THR A 58 -5.87 -8.13 -14.44
N HIS A 59 -5.15 -7.41 -13.57
CA HIS A 59 -3.70 -7.27 -13.64
C HIS A 59 -3.08 -7.40 -12.24
N HIS A 60 -2.96 -8.62 -11.72
CA HIS A 60 -2.41 -8.87 -10.39
C HIS A 60 -1.02 -9.46 -10.42
N SER A 61 -0.63 -10.10 -11.53
CA SER A 61 0.75 -10.52 -11.73
C SER A 61 1.59 -9.35 -12.25
N GLU A 62 2.87 -9.36 -11.87
CA GLU A 62 3.85 -8.40 -12.38
C GLU A 62 3.91 -8.39 -13.92
N HIS A 63 3.85 -9.58 -14.54
CA HIS A 63 3.88 -9.72 -15.99
C HIS A 63 2.66 -9.09 -16.68
N GLU A 64 1.45 -9.28 -16.14
CA GLU A 64 0.24 -8.63 -16.65
C GLU A 64 0.29 -7.13 -16.45
N MET A 65 0.77 -6.66 -15.29
CA MET A 65 0.94 -5.25 -14.98
C MET A 65 1.90 -4.58 -15.96
N LEU A 66 3.06 -5.19 -16.21
CA LEU A 66 4.05 -4.69 -17.17
C LEU A 66 3.48 -4.60 -18.59
N ARG A 67 2.76 -5.64 -19.05
CA ARG A 67 2.09 -5.62 -20.37
C ARG A 67 1.01 -4.54 -20.42
N TYR A 68 0.25 -4.36 -19.36
CA TYR A 68 -0.79 -3.34 -19.27
C TYR A 68 -0.19 -1.93 -19.32
N MET A 69 0.84 -1.66 -18.51
CA MET A 69 1.57 -0.38 -18.53
C MET A 69 2.17 -0.10 -19.91
N LYS A 70 2.83 -1.09 -20.54
CA LYS A 70 3.41 -0.90 -21.87
C LYS A 70 2.34 -0.61 -22.94
N LYS A 71 1.18 -1.27 -22.83
CA LYS A 71 0.03 -1.00 -23.71
C LYS A 71 -0.47 0.44 -23.56
N LEU A 72 -0.50 0.97 -22.34
CA LEU A 72 -0.88 2.36 -22.10
C LEU A 72 0.18 3.33 -22.62
N GLU A 73 1.46 3.10 -22.30
CA GLU A 73 2.59 3.92 -22.76
C GLU A 73 2.63 4.05 -24.29
N ASN A 74 2.40 2.94 -25.02
CA ASN A 74 2.41 2.93 -26.48
C ASN A 74 1.29 3.77 -27.12
N ARG A 75 0.28 4.20 -26.35
CA ARG A 75 -0.81 5.07 -26.84
C ARG A 75 -0.48 6.55 -26.68
N ASP A 76 0.60 6.88 -25.98
CA ASP A 76 1.03 8.24 -25.73
C ASP A 76 2.23 8.61 -26.61
N LEU A 77 2.16 9.77 -27.29
CA LEU A 77 3.31 10.33 -27.98
C LEU A 77 4.13 11.14 -26.97
N ALA A 78 5.28 10.60 -26.60
CA ALA A 78 6.21 11.22 -25.66
C ALA A 78 7.54 11.63 -26.33
N MET A 79 8.36 12.43 -25.63
CA MET A 79 9.63 12.96 -26.15
C MET A 79 10.68 11.89 -26.49
N ASN A 80 10.51 10.67 -25.97
CA ASN A 80 11.31 9.50 -26.32
C ASN A 80 11.00 8.92 -27.72
N HIS A 81 9.86 9.31 -28.32
CA HIS A 81 9.45 8.86 -29.65
C HIS A 81 9.68 9.93 -30.74
N SER A 82 9.52 11.21 -30.40
CA SER A 82 9.79 12.31 -31.35
C SER A 82 9.90 13.65 -30.61
N MET A 83 10.47 14.65 -31.26
CA MET A 83 10.36 16.03 -30.78
C MET A 83 8.88 16.44 -30.77
N ILE A 84 8.36 16.79 -29.59
CA ILE A 84 7.03 17.38 -29.47
C ILE A 84 7.18 18.89 -29.62
N SER A 85 7.01 19.39 -30.85
CA SER A 85 7.10 20.83 -31.16
C SER A 85 5.83 21.58 -30.73
N LEU A 86 5.52 21.59 -29.44
CA LEU A 86 4.52 22.49 -28.90
C LEU A 86 5.13 23.90 -28.79
N ALA A 87 4.73 24.81 -29.66
CA ALA A 87 5.01 26.23 -29.51
C ALA A 87 4.13 26.83 -28.41
N ALA A 88 4.42 26.50 -27.15
CA ALA A 88 4.10 27.25 -25.92
C ALA A 88 4.32 26.32 -24.71
N ALA A 89 5.46 26.45 -24.06
CA ALA A 89 5.59 26.22 -22.63
C ALA A 89 6.15 27.51 -22.03
N PRO A 90 5.37 28.31 -21.26
CA PRO A 90 5.97 29.29 -20.37
C PRO A 90 6.79 28.61 -19.27
#